data_AF-A0A850PF23-F1
#
_entry.id   AF-A0A850PF23-F1
#
_cell.length_a   1.000
_cell.length_b   1.000
_cell.length_c   1.000
_cell.angle_alpha   90.00
_cell.angle_beta   90.00
_cell.angle_gamma   90.00
#
_symmetry.space_group_name_H-M   'P 1'
#
loop_
_entity.id
_entity.type
_entity.pdbx_description
1 polymer ?
#
loop_
_entity_poly.entity_id
_entity_poly.type
_entity_poly.pdbx_seq_one_letter_code
_entity_poly.pdbx_strand_id
1 'polypeptide(L)'
;MSELSNKKSAVTETVSGVAGLGAGTPRSSNAIKIWATVGTVFLAYTVYVFVRWVTGPFFEPVDGGPSEPPMYMQIPLIANAVVLWIGLPFALWFFIVRPWVREKRITLDGMLLVSMGLMMFQDPMLNYYSTWCTYNAWLWNRGSWAPHIPGWVAHEEPGHTVPEPLLTNIPGYMYGVLLLTIVGCWVMRKIKNRWPEISNLRLILVTYAIAFVFDFIMEGLILLPIGFYSYPGAIQSLSFNAGTYYQWPIYEGLMWGGVQAALCCLRFFTDDRGRTVVERGLDNIRGGAVKQQFIRFLAIFGGVSACFFLFYNVPATWLGMHGDPWPEDVQKRSYFNPGICGEGTDRPCPNPDLPLPTKHSGFINHDGELVLQEGVEIPPVVPIQQPGR
;
A
#
# COMPACT_ATOMS: atom_id res chain seq x y z
N MET A 1 71.94 -3.48 -28.41
CA MET A 1 70.72 -4.24 -28.04
C MET A 1 70.52 -4.02 -26.55
N SER A 2 69.50 -3.23 -26.20
CA SER A 2 69.20 -2.83 -24.82
C SER A 2 68.34 -3.87 -24.12
N GLU A 3 68.84 -4.39 -23.01
CA GLU A 3 68.00 -4.83 -21.90
C GLU A 3 68.28 -3.90 -20.72
N LEU A 4 67.25 -3.22 -20.21
CA LEU A 4 67.27 -2.65 -18.87
C LEU A 4 65.85 -2.59 -18.31
N SER A 5 65.73 -3.23 -17.16
CA SER A 5 64.54 -3.58 -16.40
C SER A 5 64.03 -2.43 -15.53
N ASN A 6 62.72 -2.43 -15.30
CA ASN A 6 61.98 -1.94 -14.13
C ASN A 6 62.19 -0.52 -13.59
N LYS A 7 61.11 0.28 -13.69
CA LYS A 7 60.61 1.13 -12.58
C LYS A 7 59.16 1.57 -12.86
N LYS A 8 58.18 0.90 -12.25
CA LYS A 8 56.84 1.47 -12.01
C LYS A 8 56.79 1.93 -10.55
N SER A 9 56.53 3.22 -10.37
CA SER A 9 56.41 3.89 -9.08
C SER A 9 55.24 3.31 -8.29
N ALA A 10 55.52 2.73 -7.12
CA ALA A 10 54.50 2.41 -6.14
C ALA A 10 54.01 3.72 -5.52
N VAL A 11 52.74 4.05 -5.72
CA VAL A 11 52.06 5.13 -5.00
C VAL A 11 51.56 4.53 -3.69
N THR A 12 52.32 4.73 -2.62
CA THR A 12 51.90 4.41 -1.26
C THR A 12 51.00 5.55 -0.78
N GLU A 13 49.69 5.34 -0.78
CA GLU A 13 48.77 6.21 -0.04
C GLU A 13 49.12 6.13 1.45
N THR A 14 49.38 7.30 2.05
CA THR A 14 49.67 7.45 3.46
C THR A 14 48.44 7.10 4.30
N VAL A 15 48.63 6.16 5.23
CA VAL A 15 47.67 5.61 6.21
C VAL A 15 47.00 6.68 7.12
N SER A 16 47.38 7.95 6.99
CA SER A 16 46.83 9.10 7.72
C SER A 16 45.38 9.45 7.32
N GLY A 17 44.90 9.06 6.13
CA GLY A 17 43.54 9.35 5.66
C GLY A 17 42.44 8.48 6.27
N VAL A 18 42.80 7.29 6.78
CA VAL A 18 41.82 6.33 7.34
C VAL A 18 41.49 6.63 8.80
N ALA A 19 42.37 7.32 9.51
CA ALA A 19 42.17 7.70 10.92
C ALA A 19 41.17 8.86 11.13
N GLY A 20 40.81 9.59 10.07
CA GLY A 20 39.86 10.73 10.14
C GLY A 20 38.37 10.36 10.05
N LEU A 21 38.04 9.14 9.64
CA LEU A 21 36.64 8.71 9.45
C LEU A 21 35.92 8.27 10.74
N GLY A 22 36.66 8.13 11.85
CA GLY A 22 36.14 7.73 13.16
C GLY A 22 35.83 8.88 14.13
N ALA A 23 36.10 10.14 13.77
CA ALA A 23 35.95 11.30 14.65
C ALA A 23 34.98 12.37 14.10
N GLY A 24 34.00 11.95 13.30
CA GLY A 24 32.86 12.80 13.00
C GLY A 24 31.91 12.83 14.19
N THR A 25 31.89 13.96 14.93
CA THR A 25 30.79 14.28 15.87
C THR A 25 29.47 13.85 15.26
N PRO A 26 28.62 13.04 15.93
CA PRO A 26 27.37 12.57 15.32
C PRO A 26 26.55 13.79 14.94
N ARG A 27 26.47 14.05 13.63
CA ARG A 27 25.73 15.18 13.08
C ARG A 27 24.31 15.04 13.63
N SER A 28 23.82 16.05 14.35
CA SER A 28 22.49 16.00 14.95
C SER A 28 21.46 15.83 13.83
N SER A 29 21.01 14.60 13.61
CA SER A 29 20.04 14.32 12.56
C SER A 29 18.67 14.79 13.04
N ASN A 30 18.06 15.71 12.28
CA ASN A 30 16.67 16.11 12.50
C ASN A 30 15.68 15.10 11.89
N ALA A 31 16.15 13.96 11.36
CA ALA A 31 15.33 12.95 10.70
C ALA A 31 14.17 12.48 11.60
N ILE A 32 14.42 12.17 12.87
CA ILE A 32 13.35 11.76 13.80
C ILE A 32 12.22 12.80 13.89
N LYS A 33 12.53 14.09 13.88
CA LYS A 33 11.51 15.15 13.97
C LYS A 33 10.68 15.23 12.69
N ILE A 34 11.34 15.13 11.54
CA ILE A 34 10.68 15.15 10.23
C ILE A 34 9.74 13.94 10.12
N TRP A 35 10.26 12.73 10.35
CA TRP A 35 9.47 11.51 10.24
C TRP A 35 8.37 11.42 11.30
N ALA A 36 8.61 11.87 12.53
CA ALA A 36 7.56 11.96 13.54
C ALA A 36 6.47 12.97 13.14
N THR A 37 6.83 14.07 12.46
CA THR A 37 5.84 15.02 11.92
C THR A 37 5.01 14.36 10.83
N VAL A 38 5.65 13.69 9.88
CA VAL A 38 4.97 12.93 8.81
C VAL A 38 4.03 11.88 9.41
N GLY A 39 4.51 11.09 10.38
CA GLY A 39 3.67 10.10 11.06
C GLY A 39 2.55 10.72 11.90
N THR A 40 2.74 11.90 12.47
CA THR A 40 1.66 12.64 13.17
C THR A 40 0.58 13.08 12.18
N VAL A 41 0.97 13.61 11.02
CA VAL A 41 0.04 14.01 9.97
C VAL A 41 -0.74 12.80 9.46
N PHE A 42 -0.05 11.70 9.14
CA PHE A 42 -0.73 10.47 8.74
C PHE A 42 -1.64 9.92 9.83
N LEU A 43 -1.23 9.95 11.11
CA LEU A 43 -2.05 9.41 12.20
C LEU A 43 -3.30 10.26 12.42
N ALA A 44 -3.16 11.59 12.42
CA ALA A 44 -4.29 12.49 12.50
C ALA A 44 -5.24 12.29 11.31
N TYR A 45 -4.69 12.06 10.13
CA TYR A 45 -5.47 11.78 8.93
C TYR A 45 -6.20 10.42 9.00
N THR A 46 -5.54 9.35 9.44
CA THR A 46 -6.16 8.05 9.70
C THR A 46 -7.33 8.19 10.68
N VAL A 47 -7.12 8.88 11.81
CA VAL A 47 -8.17 9.08 12.81
C VAL A 47 -9.34 9.88 12.23
N TYR A 48 -9.06 10.96 11.48
CA TYR A 48 -10.10 11.76 10.82
C TYR A 48 -10.97 10.91 9.89
N VAL A 49 -10.34 10.16 8.99
CA VAL A 49 -11.04 9.34 7.98
C VAL A 49 -11.85 8.23 8.63
N PHE A 50 -11.28 7.52 9.61
CA PHE A 50 -11.98 6.44 10.32
C PHE A 50 -13.17 6.97 11.14
N VAL A 51 -13.01 8.08 11.84
CA VAL A 51 -14.12 8.70 12.59
C VAL A 51 -15.23 9.13 11.64
N ARG A 52 -14.89 9.75 10.51
CA ARG A 52 -15.87 10.18 9.50
C ARG A 52 -16.62 9.00 8.88
N TRP A 53 -15.93 7.91 8.60
CA TRP A 53 -16.53 6.69 8.09
C TRP A 53 -17.50 6.08 9.10
N VAL A 54 -17.05 5.75 10.31
CA VAL A 54 -17.89 5.10 11.35
C VAL A 54 -19.10 5.94 11.75
N THR A 55 -19.00 7.27 11.67
CA THR A 55 -20.12 8.19 11.96
C THR A 55 -20.90 8.62 10.72
N GLY A 56 -20.48 8.19 9.53
CA GLY A 56 -21.04 8.58 8.25
C GLY A 56 -21.98 7.52 7.66
N PRO A 57 -22.60 7.83 6.52
CA PRO A 57 -23.54 6.91 5.85
C PRO A 57 -22.84 5.69 5.24
N PHE A 58 -21.54 5.78 4.95
CA PHE A 58 -20.76 4.71 4.31
C PHE A 58 -20.34 3.57 5.26
N PHE A 59 -20.68 3.64 6.56
CA PHE A 59 -20.48 2.54 7.51
C PHE A 59 -21.65 1.56 7.49
N GLU A 60 -21.86 0.92 6.35
CA GLU A 60 -22.89 -0.10 6.18
C GLU A 60 -22.35 -1.31 5.41
N PRO A 61 -22.93 -2.51 5.60
CA PRO A 61 -22.52 -3.68 4.84
C PRO A 61 -22.79 -3.48 3.35
N VAL A 62 -21.81 -3.79 2.52
CA VAL A 62 -21.96 -3.88 1.06
C VAL A 62 -22.32 -5.33 0.71
N ASP A 63 -23.46 -5.53 0.07
CA ASP A 63 -23.95 -6.85 -0.32
C ASP A 63 -23.20 -7.36 -1.56
N GLY A 64 -22.86 -8.66 -1.56
CA GLY A 64 -22.27 -9.31 -2.72
C GLY A 64 -23.26 -9.58 -3.86
N GLY A 65 -24.53 -9.24 -3.69
CA GLY A 65 -25.56 -9.33 -4.73
C GLY A 65 -26.02 -10.77 -4.98
N PRO A 66 -26.74 -11.00 -6.09
CA PRO A 66 -27.50 -12.25 -6.30
C PRO A 66 -26.65 -13.49 -6.59
N SER A 67 -25.39 -13.33 -7.02
CA SER A 67 -24.49 -14.45 -7.26
C SER A 67 -23.65 -14.76 -6.03
N GLU A 68 -23.63 -16.02 -5.60
CA GLU A 68 -22.74 -16.48 -4.55
C GLU A 68 -21.41 -16.96 -5.13
N PRO A 69 -20.27 -16.70 -4.44
CA PRO A 69 -19.01 -17.26 -4.86
C PRO A 69 -19.04 -18.79 -4.76
N PRO A 70 -18.45 -19.52 -5.72
CA PRO A 70 -18.43 -20.98 -5.68
C PRO A 70 -17.62 -21.51 -4.48
N MET A 71 -17.89 -22.75 -4.07
CA MET A 71 -17.31 -23.34 -2.85
C MET A 71 -15.77 -23.37 -2.84
N TYR A 72 -15.13 -23.49 -4.01
CA TYR A 72 -13.66 -23.45 -4.12
C TYR A 72 -13.07 -22.07 -3.78
N MET A 73 -13.87 -20.99 -3.84
CA MET A 73 -13.50 -19.67 -3.33
C MET A 73 -13.86 -19.56 -1.84
N GLN A 74 -15.10 -19.89 -1.48
CA GLN A 74 -15.59 -19.74 -0.09
C GLN A 74 -14.68 -20.40 0.95
N ILE A 75 -14.22 -21.64 0.70
CA ILE A 75 -13.39 -22.38 1.66
C ILE A 75 -12.06 -21.66 1.95
N PRO A 76 -11.23 -21.31 0.93
CA PRO A 76 -10.04 -20.49 1.15
C PRO A 76 -10.31 -19.13 1.80
N LEU A 77 -11.40 -18.44 1.42
CA LEU A 77 -11.75 -17.15 2.00
C LEU A 77 -12.02 -17.25 3.50
N ILE A 78 -12.82 -18.24 3.93
CA ILE A 78 -13.08 -18.52 5.35
C ILE A 78 -11.79 -18.93 6.05
N ALA A 79 -11.04 -19.86 5.47
CA ALA A 79 -9.80 -20.36 6.05
C ALA A 79 -8.81 -19.21 6.30
N ASN A 80 -8.66 -18.30 5.34
CA ASN A 80 -7.83 -17.11 5.47
C ASN A 80 -8.33 -16.23 6.62
N ALA A 81 -9.63 -15.92 6.67
CA ALA A 81 -10.19 -15.12 7.76
C ALA A 81 -9.97 -15.76 9.14
N VAL A 82 -10.20 -17.07 9.28
CA VAL A 82 -9.98 -17.78 10.55
C VAL A 82 -8.52 -17.76 10.96
N VAL A 83 -7.59 -18.06 10.03
CA VAL A 83 -6.15 -18.04 10.31
C VAL A 83 -5.71 -16.64 10.74
N LEU A 84 -6.17 -15.60 10.05
CA LEU A 84 -5.84 -14.21 10.34
C LEU A 84 -6.36 -13.76 11.72
N TRP A 85 -7.58 -14.14 12.08
CA TRP A 85 -8.17 -13.81 13.38
C TRP A 85 -7.59 -14.57 14.55
N ILE A 86 -7.27 -15.85 14.38
CA ILE A 86 -6.61 -16.64 15.43
C ILE A 86 -5.15 -16.21 15.57
N GLY A 87 -4.50 -15.86 14.46
CA GLY A 87 -3.12 -15.37 14.44
C GLY A 87 -2.95 -14.01 15.11
N LEU A 88 -3.97 -13.14 15.07
CA LEU A 88 -3.90 -11.78 15.59
C LEU A 88 -3.61 -11.71 17.11
N PRO A 89 -4.35 -12.39 18.03
CA PRO A 89 -4.00 -12.45 19.44
C PRO A 89 -2.60 -12.98 19.70
N PHE A 90 -2.17 -14.00 18.94
CA PHE A 90 -0.83 -14.55 19.06
C PHE A 90 0.25 -13.53 18.65
N ALA A 91 0.05 -12.82 17.54
CA ALA A 91 0.94 -11.77 17.08
C ALA A 91 1.03 -10.61 18.09
N LEU A 92 -0.10 -10.14 18.60
CA LEU A 92 -0.17 -9.12 19.65
C LEU A 92 0.57 -9.58 20.92
N TRP A 93 0.35 -10.82 21.35
CA TRP A 93 1.03 -11.38 22.51
C TRP A 93 2.54 -11.47 22.28
N PHE A 94 2.98 -11.98 21.13
CA PHE A 94 4.38 -12.25 20.84
C PHE A 94 5.19 -10.98 20.60
N PHE A 95 4.65 -10.01 19.86
CA PHE A 95 5.37 -8.79 19.44
C PHE A 95 5.16 -7.59 20.38
N ILE A 96 4.03 -7.52 21.11
CA ILE A 96 3.73 -6.39 22.00
C ILE A 96 3.78 -6.84 23.47
N VAL A 97 2.90 -7.76 23.88
CA VAL A 97 2.71 -8.07 25.32
C VAL A 97 3.95 -8.72 25.94
N ARG A 98 4.49 -9.75 25.29
CA ARG A 98 5.65 -10.50 25.80
C ARG A 98 6.90 -9.62 25.94
N PRO A 99 7.30 -8.79 24.94
CA PRO A 99 8.42 -7.87 25.10
C PRO A 99 8.14 -6.75 26.11
N TRP A 100 6.89 -6.26 26.20
CA TRP A 100 6.52 -5.29 27.22
C TRP A 100 6.74 -5.87 28.62
N VAL A 101 6.24 -7.08 28.90
CA VAL A 101 6.37 -7.69 30.22
C VAL A 101 7.82 -8.05 30.55
N ARG A 102 8.58 -8.57 29.58
CA ARG A 102 9.97 -9.02 29.81
C ARG A 102 11.01 -7.91 29.79
N GLU A 103 10.90 -6.98 28.84
CA GLU A 103 11.92 -5.96 28.57
C GLU A 103 11.48 -4.55 28.98
N LYS A 104 10.22 -4.37 29.42
CA LYS A 104 9.62 -3.07 29.78
C LYS A 104 9.74 -2.02 28.67
N ARG A 105 9.81 -2.46 27.42
CA ARG A 105 9.89 -1.61 26.21
C ARG A 105 9.14 -2.23 25.05
N ILE A 106 8.69 -1.40 24.13
CA ILE A 106 8.13 -1.85 22.85
C ILE A 106 9.29 -2.01 21.86
N THR A 107 9.38 -3.19 21.24
CA THR A 107 10.43 -3.52 20.26
C THR A 107 10.13 -2.86 18.91
N LEU A 108 11.13 -2.83 18.02
CA LEU A 108 10.93 -2.36 16.65
C LEU A 108 9.83 -3.16 15.95
N ASP A 109 9.82 -4.49 16.10
CA ASP A 109 8.80 -5.35 15.50
C ASP A 109 7.39 -5.07 16.05
N GLY A 110 7.26 -4.77 17.35
CA GLY A 110 5.98 -4.33 17.93
C GLY A 110 5.51 -2.99 17.37
N MET A 111 6.43 -2.05 17.15
CA MET A 111 6.10 -0.76 16.51
C MET A 111 5.73 -0.94 15.03
N LEU A 112 6.44 -1.81 14.30
CA LEU A 112 6.13 -2.13 12.91
C LEU A 112 4.77 -2.82 12.78
N LEU A 113 4.44 -3.75 13.68
CA LEU A 113 3.13 -4.42 13.71
C LEU A 113 1.98 -3.41 13.74
N VAL A 114 2.03 -2.45 14.67
CA VAL A 114 1.00 -1.41 14.79
C VAL A 114 1.06 -0.45 13.61
N SER A 115 2.25 -0.09 13.15
CA SER A 115 2.43 0.85 12.03
C SER A 115 1.87 0.30 10.72
N MET A 116 2.12 -0.97 10.41
CA MET A 116 1.61 -1.63 9.21
C MET A 116 0.10 -1.85 9.29
N GLY A 117 -0.45 -2.12 10.48
CA GLY A 117 -1.90 -2.15 10.68
C GLY A 117 -2.59 -0.83 10.42
N LEU A 118 -2.02 0.26 10.95
CA LEU A 118 -2.56 1.59 10.71
C LEU A 118 -2.44 1.98 9.23
N MET A 119 -1.33 1.62 8.57
CA MET A 119 -1.08 1.89 7.15
C MET A 119 -2.21 1.44 6.21
N MET A 120 -2.97 0.40 6.59
CA MET A 120 -4.15 -0.09 5.86
C MET A 120 -5.16 1.02 5.50
N PHE A 121 -5.23 2.13 6.25
CA PHE A 121 -6.11 3.26 5.88
C PHE A 121 -5.87 3.78 4.46
N GLN A 122 -4.68 3.57 3.91
CA GLN A 122 -4.33 4.01 2.57
C GLN A 122 -4.79 3.03 1.48
N ASP A 123 -5.23 1.82 1.83
CA ASP A 123 -5.56 0.76 0.88
C ASP A 123 -6.57 1.21 -0.20
N PRO A 124 -7.71 1.86 0.15
CA PRO A 124 -8.64 2.32 -0.87
C PRO A 124 -8.06 3.38 -1.81
N MET A 125 -6.95 4.05 -1.49
CA MET A 125 -6.39 5.12 -2.33
C MET A 125 -6.00 4.65 -3.73
N LEU A 126 -5.80 3.35 -3.94
CA LEU A 126 -5.61 2.77 -5.26
C LEU A 126 -6.83 3.00 -6.19
N ASN A 127 -8.02 3.20 -5.63
CA ASN A 127 -9.29 3.44 -6.34
C ASN A 127 -9.66 4.94 -6.50
N TYR A 128 -8.72 5.86 -6.27
CA TYR A 128 -9.02 7.31 -6.14
C TYR A 128 -9.76 7.92 -7.34
N TYR A 129 -9.40 7.52 -8.56
CA TYR A 129 -9.97 8.03 -9.81
C TYR A 129 -11.06 7.14 -10.40
N SER A 130 -10.85 5.83 -10.32
CA SER A 130 -11.73 4.78 -10.82
C SER A 130 -11.45 3.53 -10.00
N THR A 131 -12.43 2.62 -9.93
CA THR A 131 -12.25 1.34 -9.25
C THR A 131 -11.27 0.46 -10.04
N TRP A 132 -10.03 0.45 -9.57
CA TRP A 132 -8.91 -0.31 -10.10
C TRP A 132 -8.82 -1.72 -9.49
N CYS A 133 -9.03 -1.85 -8.17
CA CYS A 133 -9.13 -3.11 -7.44
C CYS A 133 -10.42 -3.15 -6.62
N THR A 134 -11.01 -4.33 -6.50
CA THR A 134 -12.16 -4.57 -5.65
C THR A 134 -12.07 -5.91 -4.94
N TYR A 135 -12.35 -5.91 -3.64
CA TYR A 135 -12.42 -7.13 -2.87
C TYR A 135 -13.70 -7.90 -3.11
N ASN A 136 -13.68 -9.17 -2.74
CA ASN A 136 -14.86 -10.00 -2.73
C ASN A 136 -15.84 -9.52 -1.63
N ALA A 137 -16.99 -8.99 -2.05
CA ALA A 137 -18.04 -8.47 -1.17
C ALA A 137 -18.65 -9.53 -0.23
N TRP A 138 -18.45 -10.81 -0.53
CA TRP A 138 -18.84 -11.92 0.35
C TRP A 138 -18.06 -11.93 1.68
N LEU A 139 -16.85 -11.36 1.70
CA LEU A 139 -16.08 -11.19 2.93
C LEU A 139 -16.77 -10.18 3.86
N TRP A 140 -16.62 -10.39 5.17
CA TRP A 140 -17.19 -9.47 6.15
C TRP A 140 -16.63 -8.07 6.00
N ASN A 141 -17.51 -7.11 5.68
CA ASN A 141 -17.18 -5.73 5.38
C ASN A 141 -18.19 -4.74 6.00
N ARG A 142 -17.83 -3.46 6.00
CA ARG A 142 -18.67 -2.31 6.38
C ARG A 142 -18.47 -1.14 5.41
N GLY A 143 -18.49 -1.45 4.12
CA GLY A 143 -18.20 -0.48 3.06
C GLY A 143 -16.74 -0.03 3.09
N SER A 144 -16.49 1.20 2.67
CA SER A 144 -15.17 1.82 2.66
C SER A 144 -15.20 3.24 3.20
N TRP A 145 -14.06 3.69 3.72
CA TRP A 145 -13.83 5.09 4.12
C TRP A 145 -13.35 5.98 2.97
N ALA A 146 -13.20 5.41 1.77
CA ALA A 146 -12.73 6.08 0.56
C ALA A 146 -13.39 7.44 0.25
N PRO A 147 -14.73 7.62 0.37
CA PRO A 147 -15.37 8.90 0.04
C PRO A 147 -14.95 10.07 0.94
N HIS A 148 -14.41 9.77 2.13
CA HIS A 148 -13.93 10.75 3.09
C HIS A 148 -12.49 11.20 2.85
N ILE A 149 -11.80 10.57 1.89
CA ILE A 149 -10.47 10.97 1.45
C ILE A 149 -10.61 12.30 0.67
N PRO A 150 -9.87 13.36 1.05
CA PRO A 150 -9.95 14.65 0.37
C PRO A 150 -9.68 14.52 -1.12
N GLY A 151 -10.56 15.14 -1.92
CA GLY A 151 -10.48 15.15 -3.37
C GLY A 151 -10.86 13.85 -4.05
N TRP A 152 -11.39 12.84 -3.33
CA TRP A 152 -11.86 11.58 -3.92
C TRP A 152 -12.69 11.82 -5.18
N VAL A 153 -12.35 11.14 -6.28
CA VAL A 153 -12.93 11.41 -7.61
C VAL A 153 -13.89 10.32 -8.01
N ALA A 154 -13.55 9.06 -7.76
CA ALA A 154 -14.37 7.91 -8.09
C ALA A 154 -15.77 8.03 -7.49
N HIS A 155 -16.75 7.53 -8.24
CA HIS A 155 -18.12 7.50 -7.78
C HIS A 155 -18.32 6.46 -6.68
N GLU A 156 -18.98 6.84 -5.59
CA GLU A 156 -19.34 5.95 -4.49
C GLU A 156 -20.70 6.32 -3.92
N GLU A 157 -21.54 5.30 -3.74
CA GLU A 157 -22.85 5.40 -3.09
C GLU A 157 -22.87 4.51 -1.84
N PRO A 158 -23.51 4.93 -0.74
CA PRO A 158 -23.67 4.09 0.44
C PRO A 158 -24.27 2.72 0.06
N GLY A 159 -23.65 1.64 0.55
CA GLY A 159 -24.04 0.26 0.24
C GLY A 159 -23.53 -0.28 -1.10
N HIS A 160 -22.99 0.60 -1.96
CA HIS A 160 -22.46 0.29 -3.30
C HIS A 160 -21.03 0.83 -3.49
N THR A 161 -20.20 0.67 -2.46
CA THR A 161 -18.77 1.02 -2.50
C THR A 161 -17.91 -0.22 -2.70
N VAL A 162 -16.61 -0.02 -2.96
CA VAL A 162 -15.65 -1.13 -2.83
C VAL A 162 -15.68 -1.63 -1.38
N PRO A 163 -15.90 -2.93 -1.14
CA PRO A 163 -16.04 -3.47 0.21
C PRO A 163 -14.66 -3.67 0.84
N GLU A 164 -14.37 -3.04 1.98
CA GLU A 164 -13.13 -3.32 2.70
C GLU A 164 -13.30 -4.54 3.62
N PRO A 165 -12.61 -5.67 3.39
CA PRO A 165 -12.71 -6.84 4.24
C PRO A 165 -11.92 -6.61 5.53
N LEU A 166 -12.52 -5.98 6.53
CA LEU A 166 -11.85 -5.55 7.75
C LEU A 166 -11.26 -6.72 8.56
N LEU A 167 -11.97 -7.86 8.58
CA LEU A 167 -11.48 -9.09 9.20
C LEU A 167 -10.23 -9.62 8.48
N THR A 168 -10.19 -9.36 7.18
CA THR A 168 -9.15 -9.57 6.19
C THR A 168 -7.85 -8.81 6.38
N ASN A 169 -8.03 -7.52 6.09
CA ASN A 169 -7.00 -6.56 5.78
C ASN A 169 -6.30 -6.12 7.06
N ILE A 170 -7.02 -5.90 8.16
CA ILE A 170 -6.38 -5.45 9.40
C ILE A 170 -5.30 -6.43 9.89
N PRO A 171 -5.59 -7.73 10.11
CA PRO A 171 -4.54 -8.67 10.51
C PRO A 171 -3.52 -8.93 9.39
N GLY A 172 -3.97 -9.00 8.13
CA GLY A 172 -3.10 -9.22 6.98
C GLY A 172 -2.02 -8.15 6.85
N TYR A 173 -2.40 -6.88 6.92
CA TYR A 173 -1.47 -5.74 6.95
C TYR A 173 -0.65 -5.71 8.25
N MET A 174 -1.28 -5.89 9.42
CA MET A 174 -0.58 -5.83 10.70
C MET A 174 0.57 -6.83 10.80
N TYR A 175 0.25 -8.12 10.69
CA TYR A 175 1.21 -9.17 10.98
C TYR A 175 1.62 -9.95 9.73
N GLY A 176 0.76 -10.07 8.72
CA GLY A 176 1.13 -10.73 7.46
C GLY A 176 2.29 -10.02 6.77
N VAL A 177 2.14 -8.71 6.51
CA VAL A 177 3.21 -7.87 5.94
C VAL A 177 4.44 -7.84 6.84
N LEU A 178 4.28 -7.79 8.16
CA LEU A 178 5.40 -7.85 9.08
C LEU A 178 6.17 -9.18 8.98
N LEU A 179 5.47 -10.32 8.94
CA LEU A 179 6.09 -11.64 8.81
C LEU A 179 6.83 -11.75 7.47
N LEU A 180 6.23 -11.30 6.37
CA LEU A 180 6.91 -11.23 5.07
C LEU A 180 8.14 -10.32 5.14
N THR A 181 8.08 -9.22 5.88
CA THR A 181 9.22 -8.31 6.07
C THR A 181 10.33 -8.98 6.91
N ILE A 182 9.97 -9.74 7.94
CA ILE A 182 10.92 -10.51 8.76
C ILE A 182 11.61 -11.58 7.91
N VAL A 183 10.85 -12.31 7.08
CA VAL A 183 11.37 -13.31 6.14
C VAL A 183 12.26 -12.66 5.09
N GLY A 184 11.85 -11.54 4.50
CA GLY A 184 12.68 -10.76 3.56
C GLY A 184 14.00 -10.32 4.19
N CYS A 185 13.97 -9.82 5.43
CA CYS A 185 15.19 -9.51 6.17
C CYS A 185 16.06 -10.74 6.44
N TRP A 186 15.46 -11.93 6.66
CA TRP A 186 16.20 -13.18 6.80
C TRP A 186 16.86 -13.59 5.49
N VAL A 187 16.17 -13.45 4.35
CA VAL A 187 16.73 -13.67 3.01
C VAL A 187 17.89 -12.72 2.76
N MET A 188 17.73 -11.43 3.05
CA MET A 188 18.82 -10.44 2.95
C MET A 188 20.06 -10.85 3.77
N ARG A 189 19.87 -11.35 5.01
CA ARG A 189 20.97 -11.86 5.85
C ARG A 189 21.65 -13.07 5.21
N LYS A 190 20.88 -14.00 4.65
CA LYS A 190 21.43 -15.19 3.96
C LYS A 190 22.24 -14.82 2.73
N ILE A 191 21.75 -13.88 1.91
CA ILE A 191 22.45 -13.35 0.74
C ILE A 191 23.77 -12.71 1.17
N LYS A 192 23.75 -11.83 2.19
CA LYS A 192 24.96 -11.15 2.70
C LYS A 192 25.97 -12.12 3.32
N ASN A 193 25.51 -13.18 3.99
CA ASN A 193 26.40 -14.22 4.51
C ASN A 193 27.05 -15.06 3.41
N ARG A 194 26.38 -15.24 2.26
CA ARG A 194 26.92 -15.93 1.09
C ARG A 194 27.86 -15.04 0.27
N TRP A 195 27.51 -13.76 0.13
CA TRP A 195 28.28 -12.77 -0.61
C TRP A 195 28.52 -11.52 0.27
N PRO A 196 29.56 -11.53 1.12
CA PRO A 196 29.82 -10.42 2.05
C PRO A 196 30.12 -9.08 1.36
N GLU A 197 30.67 -9.14 0.14
CA GLU A 197 31.03 -7.96 -0.66
C GLU A 197 29.87 -7.39 -1.48
N ILE A 198 28.65 -7.93 -1.34
CA ILE A 198 27.49 -7.39 -2.05
C ILE A 198 27.20 -5.95 -1.56
N SER A 199 27.19 -5.01 -2.49
CA SER A 199 26.79 -3.62 -2.18
C SER A 199 25.34 -3.58 -1.69
N ASN A 200 25.01 -2.61 -0.83
CA ASN A 200 23.63 -2.41 -0.35
C ASN A 200 22.63 -2.27 -1.51
N LEU A 201 22.97 -1.53 -2.57
CA LEU A 201 22.09 -1.38 -3.74
C LEU A 201 21.74 -2.72 -4.39
N ARG A 202 22.75 -3.55 -4.68
CA ARG A 202 22.53 -4.90 -5.24
C ARG A 202 21.68 -5.77 -4.30
N LEU A 203 21.90 -5.69 -2.99
CA LEU A 203 21.09 -6.42 -2.02
C LEU A 203 19.61 -5.99 -2.05
N ILE A 204 19.35 -4.69 -2.17
CA ILE A 204 18.00 -4.13 -2.30
C ILE A 204 17.35 -4.60 -3.60
N LEU A 205 18.04 -4.50 -4.73
CA LEU A 205 17.51 -4.92 -6.04
C LEU A 205 17.20 -6.42 -6.10
N VAL A 206 18.05 -7.27 -5.52
CA VAL A 206 17.76 -8.71 -5.41
C VAL A 206 16.57 -8.97 -4.51
N THR A 207 16.45 -8.25 -3.39
CA THR A 207 15.30 -8.38 -2.48
C THR A 207 14.00 -7.95 -3.17
N TYR A 208 14.05 -6.86 -3.94
CA TYR A 208 12.93 -6.40 -4.77
C TYR A 208 12.51 -7.44 -5.81
N ALA A 209 13.46 -8.02 -6.55
CA ALA A 209 13.16 -9.07 -7.52
C ALA A 209 12.56 -10.33 -6.86
N ILE A 210 13.04 -10.72 -5.68
CA ILE A 210 12.47 -11.84 -4.92
C ILE A 210 11.06 -11.50 -4.45
N ALA A 211 10.83 -10.28 -3.96
CA ALA A 211 9.52 -9.82 -3.52
C ALA A 211 8.51 -9.83 -4.68
N PHE A 212 8.91 -9.34 -5.86
CA PHE A 212 8.09 -9.39 -7.08
C PHE A 212 7.69 -10.82 -7.46
N VAL A 213 8.64 -11.76 -7.47
CA VAL A 213 8.35 -13.17 -7.82
C VAL A 213 7.47 -13.83 -6.76
N PHE A 214 7.73 -13.56 -5.48
CA PHE A 214 6.91 -14.07 -4.39
C PHE A 214 5.48 -13.54 -4.49
N ASP A 215 5.32 -12.26 -4.82
CA ASP A 215 4.03 -11.63 -5.01
C ASP A 215 3.27 -12.25 -6.19
N PHE A 216 3.90 -12.44 -7.34
CA PHE A 216 3.29 -13.18 -8.46
C PHE A 216 2.76 -14.56 -8.05
N ILE A 217 3.52 -15.31 -7.24
CA ILE A 217 3.09 -16.64 -6.78
C ILE A 217 1.94 -16.53 -5.79
N MET A 218 2.05 -15.65 -4.80
CA MET A 218 1.05 -15.53 -3.74
C MET A 218 -0.23 -14.89 -4.28
N GLU A 219 -0.12 -13.74 -4.91
CA GLU A 219 -1.26 -12.98 -5.41
C GLU A 219 -1.76 -13.56 -6.74
N GLY A 220 -0.91 -13.59 -7.76
CA GLY A 220 -1.27 -13.98 -9.13
C GLY A 220 -1.72 -15.43 -9.27
N LEU A 221 -1.09 -16.37 -8.55
CA LEU A 221 -1.39 -17.80 -8.66
C LEU A 221 -2.28 -18.36 -7.54
N ILE A 222 -2.45 -17.63 -6.43
CA ILE A 222 -3.26 -18.12 -5.29
C ILE A 222 -4.40 -17.14 -4.97
N LEU A 223 -4.13 -15.92 -4.52
CA LEU A 223 -5.18 -15.01 -4.00
C LEU A 223 -6.21 -14.58 -5.05
N LEU A 224 -5.76 -14.26 -6.27
CA LEU A 224 -6.64 -13.89 -7.37
C LEU A 224 -7.47 -15.10 -7.85
N PRO A 225 -6.89 -16.29 -8.13
CA PRO A 225 -7.67 -17.48 -8.51
C PRO A 225 -8.70 -17.94 -7.47
N ILE A 226 -8.38 -17.87 -6.16
CA ILE A 226 -9.36 -18.18 -5.09
C ILE A 226 -10.40 -17.07 -4.88
N GLY A 227 -10.28 -15.96 -5.61
CA GLY A 227 -11.25 -14.88 -5.64
C GLY A 227 -11.27 -14.02 -4.38
N PHE A 228 -10.10 -13.71 -3.80
CA PHE A 228 -10.00 -12.82 -2.64
C PHE A 228 -10.26 -11.35 -3.02
N TYR A 229 -9.75 -10.91 -4.17
CA TYR A 229 -10.07 -9.66 -4.85
C TYR A 229 -9.88 -9.82 -6.35
N SER A 230 -10.21 -8.77 -7.11
CA SER A 230 -10.02 -8.68 -8.55
C SER A 230 -9.51 -7.30 -8.95
N TYR A 231 -8.77 -7.21 -10.05
CA TYR A 231 -8.27 -5.96 -10.63
C TYR A 231 -9.06 -5.59 -11.90
N PRO A 232 -10.33 -5.18 -11.82
CA PRO A 232 -11.13 -4.92 -13.01
C PRO A 232 -10.63 -3.75 -13.86
N GLY A 233 -10.03 -2.73 -13.24
CA GLY A 233 -9.47 -1.57 -13.96
C GLY A 233 -8.05 -1.79 -14.46
N ALA A 234 -7.52 -3.02 -14.47
CA ALA A 234 -6.14 -3.27 -14.90
C ALA A 234 -5.93 -3.06 -16.40
N ILE A 235 -4.72 -2.62 -16.77
CA ILE A 235 -4.29 -2.56 -18.18
C ILE A 235 -4.05 -3.99 -18.63
N GLN A 236 -4.93 -4.50 -19.49
CA GLN A 236 -4.97 -5.88 -19.93
C GLN A 236 -3.68 -6.28 -20.67
N SER A 237 -3.09 -5.38 -21.48
CA SER A 237 -1.83 -5.66 -22.20
C SER A 237 -0.62 -5.88 -21.29
N LEU A 238 -0.68 -5.41 -20.04
CA LEU A 238 0.37 -5.55 -19.02
C LEU A 238 -0.02 -6.52 -17.91
N SER A 239 -0.99 -7.40 -18.18
CA SER A 239 -1.55 -8.31 -17.18
C SER A 239 -1.48 -9.76 -17.62
N PHE A 240 -1.24 -10.66 -16.66
CA PHE A 240 -1.44 -12.09 -16.85
C PHE A 240 -2.93 -12.42 -16.75
N ASN A 241 -3.40 -13.40 -17.52
CA ASN A 241 -4.82 -13.80 -17.57
C ASN A 241 -5.77 -12.63 -17.86
N ALA A 242 -5.35 -11.71 -18.72
CA ALA A 242 -6.11 -10.53 -19.11
C ALA A 242 -7.56 -10.86 -19.50
N GLY A 243 -8.50 -10.05 -19.01
CA GLY A 243 -9.93 -10.23 -19.28
C GLY A 243 -10.63 -11.30 -18.42
N THR A 244 -9.93 -11.89 -17.45
CA THR A 244 -10.53 -12.80 -16.45
C THR A 244 -10.65 -12.12 -15.09
N TYR A 245 -11.48 -12.66 -14.19
CA TYR A 245 -11.60 -12.14 -12.82
C TYR A 245 -10.29 -12.23 -12.01
N TYR A 246 -9.36 -13.11 -12.41
CA TYR A 246 -8.09 -13.35 -11.73
C TYR A 246 -6.91 -12.78 -12.53
N GLN A 247 -7.15 -11.75 -13.33
CA GLN A 247 -6.08 -11.05 -14.04
C GLN A 247 -5.11 -10.39 -13.04
N TRP A 248 -3.81 -10.59 -13.27
CA TRP A 248 -2.76 -10.05 -12.41
C TRP A 248 -1.92 -9.02 -13.19
N PRO A 249 -2.03 -7.72 -12.88
CA PRO A 249 -1.22 -6.69 -13.52
C PRO A 249 0.23 -6.80 -13.08
N ILE A 250 1.18 -6.88 -14.03
CA ILE A 250 2.62 -7.00 -13.72
C ILE A 250 3.10 -5.81 -12.89
N TYR A 251 2.54 -4.64 -13.15
CA TYR A 251 2.89 -3.44 -12.42
C TYR A 251 2.42 -3.46 -10.96
N GLU A 252 1.43 -4.27 -10.59
CA GLU A 252 1.07 -4.49 -9.20
C GLU A 252 2.23 -5.14 -8.44
N GLY A 253 2.78 -6.23 -8.98
CA GLY A 253 3.96 -6.85 -8.38
C GLY A 253 5.17 -5.91 -8.31
N LEU A 254 5.30 -4.98 -9.25
CA LEU A 254 6.36 -3.97 -9.21
C LEU A 254 6.13 -2.95 -8.08
N MET A 255 4.89 -2.51 -7.88
CA MET A 255 4.51 -1.57 -6.82
C MET A 255 4.61 -2.23 -5.45
N TRP A 256 3.96 -3.37 -5.26
CA TRP A 256 3.96 -4.11 -4.00
C TRP A 256 5.35 -4.66 -3.65
N GLY A 257 6.09 -5.20 -4.63
CA GLY A 257 7.49 -5.55 -4.46
C GLY A 257 8.34 -4.38 -3.99
N GLY A 258 8.01 -3.15 -4.42
CA GLY A 258 8.66 -1.91 -4.04
C GLY A 258 8.41 -1.55 -2.57
N VAL A 259 7.15 -1.63 -2.16
CA VAL A 259 6.73 -1.48 -0.76
C VAL A 259 7.46 -2.49 0.12
N GLN A 260 7.41 -3.76 -0.27
CA GLN A 260 8.00 -4.85 0.51
C GLN A 260 9.52 -4.71 0.62
N ALA A 261 10.22 -4.36 -0.47
CA ALA A 261 11.65 -4.08 -0.45
C ALA A 261 11.97 -2.87 0.45
N ALA A 262 11.19 -1.79 0.38
CA ALA A 262 11.38 -0.61 1.21
C ALA A 262 11.17 -0.89 2.70
N LEU A 263 10.14 -1.68 3.07
CA LEU A 263 9.90 -2.13 4.44
C LEU A 263 11.03 -3.04 4.94
N CYS A 264 11.53 -3.94 4.09
CA CYS A 264 12.70 -4.76 4.41
C CYS A 264 13.93 -3.88 4.64
N CYS A 265 14.17 -2.87 3.80
CA CYS A 265 15.27 -1.93 3.99
C CYS A 265 15.16 -1.16 5.31
N LEU A 266 13.95 -0.66 5.61
CA LEU A 266 13.67 0.06 6.86
C LEU A 266 14.01 -0.79 8.08
N ARG A 267 13.62 -2.08 8.06
CA ARG A 267 13.86 -3.02 9.16
C ARG A 267 15.28 -3.60 9.19
N PHE A 268 15.93 -3.78 8.05
CA PHE A 268 17.23 -4.45 7.93
C PHE A 268 18.41 -3.52 8.19
N PHE A 269 18.37 -2.29 7.69
CA PHE A 269 19.47 -1.34 7.81
C PHE A 269 19.33 -0.52 9.10
N THR A 270 19.66 -1.15 10.22
CA THR A 270 19.69 -0.52 11.54
C THR A 270 21.10 -0.08 11.94
N ASP A 271 21.20 0.92 12.82
CA ASP A 271 22.45 1.27 13.48
C ASP A 271 22.87 0.23 14.55
N ASP A 272 24.03 0.44 15.19
CA ASP A 272 24.56 -0.45 16.24
C ASP A 272 23.63 -0.57 17.46
N ARG A 273 22.66 0.34 17.60
CA ARG A 273 21.64 0.35 18.65
C ARG A 273 20.31 -0.26 18.18
N GLY A 274 20.26 -0.82 16.98
CA GLY A 274 19.06 -1.43 16.40
C GLY A 274 17.99 -0.40 15.98
N ARG A 275 18.37 0.85 15.72
CA ARG A 275 17.46 1.92 15.28
C ARG A 275 17.48 2.06 13.77
N THR A 276 16.32 2.24 13.17
CA THR A 276 16.14 2.45 11.74
C THR A 276 16.56 3.88 11.32
N VAL A 277 16.62 4.13 10.01
CA VAL A 277 17.01 5.45 9.46
C VAL A 277 16.07 6.57 9.92
N VAL A 278 14.78 6.28 10.13
CA VAL A 278 13.78 7.27 10.54
C VAL A 278 13.88 7.62 12.03
N GLU A 279 14.59 6.79 12.81
CA GLU A 279 14.80 6.99 14.24
C GLU A 279 16.08 7.80 14.56
N ARG A 280 16.87 8.14 13.53
CA ARG A 280 18.14 8.85 13.71
C ARG A 280 17.92 10.22 14.38
N GLY A 281 18.64 10.43 15.48
CA GLY A 281 18.53 11.65 16.29
C GLY A 281 17.58 11.53 17.48
N LEU A 282 17.05 10.34 17.79
CA LEU A 282 16.18 10.12 18.96
C LEU A 282 16.83 10.57 20.28
N ASP A 283 18.16 10.48 20.40
CA ASP A 283 18.90 10.93 21.60
C ASP A 283 18.80 12.45 21.84
N ASN A 284 18.47 13.23 20.80
CA ASN A 284 18.28 14.69 20.91
C ASN A 284 16.88 15.06 21.44
N ILE A 285 15.98 14.09 21.61
CA ILE A 285 14.62 14.32 22.09
C ILE A 285 14.61 14.32 23.62
N ARG A 286 14.46 15.50 24.21
CA ARG A 286 14.29 15.68 25.65
C ARG A 286 12.90 15.20 26.10
N GLY A 287 12.86 14.32 27.10
CA GLY A 287 11.62 13.83 27.71
C GLY A 287 11.78 12.46 28.36
N GLY A 288 10.74 12.02 29.08
CA GLY A 288 10.69 10.68 29.68
C GLY A 288 10.56 9.56 28.64
N ALA A 289 10.79 8.32 29.07
CA ALA A 289 10.81 7.14 28.21
C ALA A 289 9.53 6.97 27.36
N VAL A 290 8.35 7.27 27.93
CA VAL A 290 7.06 7.20 27.22
C VAL A 290 7.02 8.15 26.03
N LYS A 291 7.43 9.41 26.22
CA LYS A 291 7.45 10.42 25.15
C LYS A 291 8.42 10.03 24.04
N GLN A 292 9.61 9.53 24.39
CA GLN A 292 10.58 9.06 23.40
C GLN A 292 10.06 7.85 22.62
N GLN A 293 9.41 6.88 23.28
CA GLN A 293 8.80 5.72 22.61
C GLN A 293 7.66 6.12 21.67
N PHE A 294 6.83 7.09 22.06
CA PHE A 294 5.74 7.57 21.20
C PHE A 294 6.27 8.33 19.98
N ILE A 295 7.25 9.22 20.14
CA ILE A 295 7.89 9.92 19.01
C ILE A 295 8.58 8.93 18.08
N ARG A 296 9.24 7.91 18.65
CA ARG A 296 9.86 6.82 17.90
C ARG A 296 8.82 6.05 17.08
N PHE A 297 7.68 5.70 17.69
CA PHE A 297 6.56 5.07 16.99
C PHE A 297 6.04 5.94 15.85
N LEU A 298 5.79 7.23 16.08
CA LEU A 298 5.34 8.16 15.04
C LEU A 298 6.34 8.22 13.87
N ALA A 299 7.63 8.24 14.14
CA ALA A 299 8.63 8.25 13.07
C ALA A 299 8.64 6.96 12.25
N ILE A 300 8.51 5.80 12.90
CA ILE A 300 8.39 4.50 12.23
C ILE A 300 7.11 4.45 11.41
N PHE A 301 5.98 4.87 11.98
CA PHE A 301 4.70 4.91 11.29
C PHE A 301 4.73 5.85 10.08
N GLY A 302 5.37 7.02 10.21
CA GLY A 302 5.59 7.94 9.09
C GLY A 302 6.44 7.33 7.99
N GLY A 303 7.51 6.59 8.35
CA GLY A 303 8.35 5.87 7.40
C GLY A 303 7.60 4.76 6.66
N VAL A 304 6.89 3.90 7.40
CA VAL A 304 6.06 2.80 6.86
C VAL A 304 4.98 3.36 5.92
N SER A 305 4.24 4.37 6.39
CA SER A 305 3.19 5.01 5.60
C SER A 305 3.72 5.68 4.34
N ALA A 306 4.89 6.33 4.41
CA ALA A 306 5.51 6.94 3.24
C ALA A 306 6.01 5.91 2.22
N CYS A 307 6.53 4.76 2.67
CA CYS A 307 6.88 3.68 1.75
C CYS A 307 5.66 3.22 0.95
N PHE A 308 4.53 2.97 1.62
CA PHE A 308 3.31 2.55 0.95
C PHE A 308 2.75 3.64 0.05
N PHE A 309 2.70 4.88 0.54
CA PHE A 309 2.22 6.02 -0.24
C PHE A 309 3.03 6.23 -1.54
N LEU A 310 4.36 6.23 -1.46
CA LEU A 310 5.22 6.55 -2.59
C LEU A 310 5.39 5.40 -3.58
N PHE A 311 5.50 4.16 -3.09
CA PHE A 311 5.75 3.00 -3.97
C PHE A 311 4.47 2.33 -4.47
N TYR A 312 3.33 2.59 -3.82
CA TYR A 312 2.05 1.99 -4.18
C TYR A 312 1.03 3.04 -4.61
N ASN A 313 0.59 3.92 -3.70
CA ASN A 313 -0.55 4.80 -3.99
C ASN A 313 -0.29 5.80 -5.12
N VAL A 314 0.89 6.42 -5.15
CA VAL A 314 1.24 7.36 -6.22
C VAL A 314 1.25 6.69 -7.61
N PRO A 315 1.98 5.58 -7.84
CA PRO A 315 1.92 4.92 -9.13
C PRO A 315 0.56 4.27 -9.43
N ALA A 316 -0.11 3.67 -8.44
CA ALA A 316 -1.41 3.04 -8.63
C ALA A 316 -2.48 4.04 -9.06
N THR A 317 -2.54 5.21 -8.42
CA THR A 317 -3.48 6.28 -8.81
C THR A 317 -3.22 6.79 -10.22
N TRP A 318 -1.95 6.86 -10.65
CA TRP A 318 -1.62 7.25 -12.03
C TRP A 318 -2.04 6.16 -13.04
N LEU A 319 -1.77 4.90 -12.75
CA LEU A 319 -2.14 3.76 -13.60
C LEU A 319 -3.66 3.56 -13.66
N GLY A 320 -4.38 3.81 -12.57
CA GLY A 320 -5.84 3.73 -12.49
C GLY A 320 -6.58 4.71 -13.41
N MET A 321 -5.92 5.77 -13.89
CA MET A 321 -6.48 6.67 -14.92
C MET A 321 -6.42 6.08 -16.34
N HIS A 322 -5.72 4.96 -16.53
CA HIS A 322 -5.47 4.32 -17.82
C HIS A 322 -6.09 2.92 -17.91
N GLY A 323 -7.11 2.64 -17.08
CA GLY A 323 -7.74 1.33 -17.04
C GLY A 323 -8.43 0.97 -18.36
N ASP A 324 -8.27 -0.29 -18.77
CA ASP A 324 -9.01 -0.88 -19.89
C ASP A 324 -10.48 -1.17 -19.50
N PRO A 325 -11.33 -1.59 -20.45
CA PRO A 325 -12.70 -1.96 -20.12
C PRO A 325 -12.74 -3.04 -19.04
N TRP A 326 -13.64 -2.87 -18.07
CA TRP A 326 -13.88 -3.87 -17.04
C TRP A 326 -14.18 -5.24 -17.68
N PRO A 327 -13.48 -6.32 -17.30
CA PRO A 327 -13.73 -7.64 -17.86
C PRO A 327 -15.18 -8.10 -17.65
N GLU A 328 -15.81 -8.66 -18.68
CA GLU A 328 -17.15 -9.27 -18.56
C GLU A 328 -17.20 -10.32 -17.45
N ASP A 329 -16.09 -11.04 -17.26
CA ASP A 329 -15.95 -12.09 -16.25
C ASP A 329 -16.06 -11.51 -14.82
N VAL A 330 -15.59 -10.29 -14.59
CA VAL A 330 -15.80 -9.59 -13.32
C VAL A 330 -17.23 -9.10 -13.20
N GLN A 331 -17.75 -8.44 -14.25
CA GLN A 331 -19.08 -7.82 -14.22
C GLN A 331 -20.21 -8.84 -13.97
N LYS A 332 -20.10 -10.07 -14.48
CA LYS A 332 -21.08 -11.16 -14.28
C LYS A 332 -21.05 -11.76 -12.87
N ARG A 333 -20.07 -11.41 -12.04
CA ARG A 333 -19.91 -11.88 -10.66
C ARG A 333 -20.23 -10.74 -9.71
N SER A 334 -21.46 -10.71 -9.21
CA SER A 334 -21.94 -9.64 -8.33
C SER A 334 -21.05 -9.47 -7.08
N TYR A 335 -20.41 -10.54 -6.60
CA TYR A 335 -19.51 -10.46 -5.45
C TYR A 335 -18.18 -9.73 -5.73
N PHE A 336 -17.85 -9.45 -6.99
CA PHE A 336 -16.77 -8.52 -7.37
C PHE A 336 -17.29 -7.17 -7.89
N ASN A 337 -18.60 -7.04 -8.14
CA ASN A 337 -19.24 -5.81 -8.56
C ASN A 337 -20.52 -5.61 -7.74
N PRO A 338 -20.42 -5.12 -6.49
CA PRO A 338 -21.54 -5.02 -5.58
C PRO A 338 -22.44 -3.80 -5.88
N GLY A 339 -22.85 -3.65 -7.14
CA GLY A 339 -23.67 -2.54 -7.61
C GLY A 339 -22.91 -1.21 -7.78
N ILE A 340 -21.59 -1.26 -7.96
CA ILE A 340 -20.78 -0.05 -8.22
C ILE A 340 -21.12 0.51 -9.62
N CYS A 341 -21.36 -0.40 -10.58
CA CYS A 341 -21.69 -0.09 -11.97
C CYS A 341 -22.34 -1.30 -12.65
N GLY A 342 -22.81 -1.14 -13.88
CA GLY A 342 -23.31 -2.22 -14.71
C GLY A 342 -24.77 -2.59 -14.42
N GLU A 343 -25.09 -3.87 -14.50
CA GLU A 343 -26.46 -4.39 -14.29
C GLU A 343 -27.01 -3.98 -12.91
N GLY A 344 -28.25 -3.49 -12.88
CA GLY A 344 -28.90 -3.00 -11.66
C GLY A 344 -28.56 -1.54 -11.30
N THR A 345 -27.76 -0.85 -12.12
CA THR A 345 -27.43 0.57 -11.96
C THR A 345 -27.79 1.36 -13.23
N ASP A 346 -27.85 2.68 -13.14
CA ASP A 346 -28.01 3.58 -14.30
C ASP A 346 -26.69 3.86 -15.03
N ARG A 347 -25.57 3.31 -14.54
CA ARG A 347 -24.21 3.63 -14.96
C ARG A 347 -23.52 2.44 -15.61
N PRO A 348 -22.92 2.60 -16.79
CA PRO A 348 -22.02 1.59 -17.33
C PRO A 348 -20.75 1.48 -16.47
N CYS A 349 -20.14 0.30 -16.46
CA CYS A 349 -18.83 0.12 -15.84
C CYS A 349 -17.74 0.89 -16.57
N PRO A 350 -16.64 1.28 -15.88
CA PRO A 350 -15.55 2.03 -16.48
C PRO A 350 -15.06 1.41 -17.79
N ASN A 351 -15.03 2.24 -18.84
CA ASN A 351 -14.59 1.88 -20.17
C ASN A 351 -13.85 3.08 -20.80
N PRO A 352 -12.68 2.90 -21.43
CA PRO A 352 -11.93 3.97 -22.12
C PRO A 352 -12.72 4.69 -23.22
N ASP A 353 -13.77 4.08 -23.77
CA ASP A 353 -14.66 4.71 -24.76
C ASP A 353 -15.59 5.76 -24.15
N LEU A 354 -15.71 5.80 -22.81
CA LEU A 354 -16.57 6.73 -22.08
C LEU A 354 -15.73 7.77 -21.31
N PRO A 355 -16.24 9.02 -21.15
CA PRO A 355 -15.61 9.97 -20.25
C PRO A 355 -15.53 9.41 -18.83
N LEU A 356 -14.41 9.61 -18.13
CA LEU A 356 -14.25 9.20 -16.75
C LEU A 356 -15.18 10.04 -15.85
N PRO A 357 -16.27 9.48 -15.30
CA PRO A 357 -17.18 10.25 -14.46
C PRO A 357 -16.54 10.48 -13.10
N THR A 358 -16.75 11.68 -12.57
CA THR A 358 -16.39 12.04 -11.19
C THR A 358 -17.65 12.04 -10.33
N LYS A 359 -17.48 12.00 -9.00
CA LYS A 359 -18.60 12.18 -8.07
C LYS A 359 -19.38 13.50 -8.20
N HIS A 360 -18.89 14.46 -9.00
CA HIS A 360 -19.50 15.78 -9.21
C HIS A 360 -19.90 16.04 -10.67
N SER A 361 -19.62 15.11 -11.60
CA SER A 361 -19.94 15.30 -13.02
C SER A 361 -21.20 14.53 -13.39
N GLY A 362 -21.76 14.88 -14.55
CA GLY A 362 -22.66 13.97 -15.25
C GLY A 362 -21.92 12.73 -15.77
N PHE A 363 -22.68 11.73 -16.18
CA PHE A 363 -22.20 10.49 -16.78
C PHE A 363 -23.11 10.08 -17.96
N ILE A 364 -22.62 9.19 -18.81
CA ILE A 364 -23.42 8.60 -19.89
C ILE A 364 -24.09 7.34 -19.35
N ASN A 365 -25.42 7.24 -19.43
CA ASN A 365 -26.16 6.06 -18.99
C ASN A 365 -26.09 4.92 -20.02
N HIS A 366 -26.74 3.78 -19.73
CA HIS A 366 -26.79 2.63 -20.63
C HIS A 366 -27.46 2.91 -21.99
N ASP A 367 -28.30 3.95 -22.08
CA ASP A 367 -28.98 4.37 -23.31
C ASP A 367 -28.15 5.35 -24.16
N GLY A 368 -26.97 5.76 -23.67
CA GLY A 368 -26.11 6.74 -24.34
C GLY A 368 -26.49 8.18 -24.07
N GLU A 369 -27.36 8.44 -23.10
CA GLU A 369 -27.81 9.78 -22.71
C GLU A 369 -26.94 10.36 -21.60
N LEU A 370 -26.64 11.66 -21.68
CA LEU A 370 -25.95 12.37 -20.60
C LEU A 370 -26.91 12.64 -19.45
N VAL A 371 -26.66 12.00 -18.31
CA VAL A 371 -27.38 12.22 -17.06
C VAL A 371 -26.59 13.21 -16.22
N LEU A 372 -27.22 14.34 -15.87
CA LEU A 372 -26.67 15.33 -14.94
C LEU A 372 -27.19 15.07 -13.52
N GLN A 373 -26.43 15.55 -12.52
CA GLN A 373 -26.89 15.51 -11.14
C GLN A 373 -28.12 16.37 -10.94
N GLU A 374 -28.95 16.02 -9.95
CA GLU A 374 -30.17 16.76 -9.66
C GLU A 374 -29.88 18.26 -9.40
N GLY A 375 -30.62 19.13 -10.10
CA GLY A 375 -30.47 20.58 -10.00
C GLY A 375 -29.27 21.17 -10.75
N VAL A 376 -28.52 20.37 -11.53
CA VAL A 376 -27.44 20.85 -12.39
C VAL A 376 -27.93 20.98 -13.84
N GLU A 377 -27.74 22.17 -14.41
CA GLU A 377 -28.00 22.44 -15.82
C GLU A 377 -26.70 22.53 -16.61
N ILE A 378 -26.77 22.31 -17.93
CA ILE A 378 -25.64 22.52 -18.83
C ILE A 378 -25.23 24.00 -18.77
N PRO A 379 -23.95 24.32 -18.52
CA PRO A 379 -23.51 25.71 -18.46
C PRO A 379 -23.83 26.48 -19.75
N PRO A 380 -24.39 27.69 -19.66
CA PRO A 380 -24.71 28.48 -20.86
C PRO A 380 -23.42 28.94 -21.57
N VAL A 381 -23.53 29.17 -22.87
CA VAL A 381 -22.43 29.70 -23.68
C VAL A 381 -22.13 31.14 -23.24
N VAL A 382 -20.90 31.38 -22.79
CA VAL A 382 -20.42 32.74 -22.46
C VAL A 382 -19.82 33.37 -23.72
N PRO A 383 -20.39 34.47 -24.26
CA PRO A 383 -19.88 35.08 -25.48
C PRO A 383 -18.51 35.71 -25.27
N ILE A 384 -17.65 35.61 -26.29
CA ILE A 384 -16.32 36.24 -26.29
C ILE A 384 -16.51 37.76 -26.35
N GLN A 385 -15.88 38.47 -25.42
CA GLN A 385 -15.84 39.94 -25.46
C GLN A 385 -15.03 40.39 -26.67
N GLN A 386 -15.70 40.96 -27.67
CA GLN A 386 -15.00 41.60 -28.78
C GLN A 386 -14.46 42.97 -28.33
N PRO A 387 -13.21 43.33 -28.64
CA PRO A 387 -12.70 44.68 -28.41
C PRO A 387 -13.57 45.67 -29.19
N GLY A 388 -13.96 46.76 -28.51
CA GLY A 388 -15.10 47.61 -28.85
C GLY A 388 -15.20 48.04 -30.32
N ARG A 389 -16.43 47.98 -30.82
CA ARG A 389 -16.91 48.88 -31.88
C ARG A 389 -17.47 50.14 -31.24
#